data_AF-A0AB73I2A4-F1
#
_entry.id   AF-A0AB73I2A4-F1
#
_cell.length_a   1.000
_cell.length_b   1.000
_cell.length_c   1.000
_cell.angle_alpha   90.00
_cell.angle_beta   90.00
_cell.angle_gamma   90.00
#
_symmetry.space_group_name_H-M   'P 1'
#
loop_
_entity.id
_entity.type
_entity.pdbx_description
1 polymer ?
#
loop_
_entity_poly.entity_id
_entity_poly.type
_entity_poly.pdbx_seq_one_letter_code
_entity_poly.pdbx_strand_id
1 'polypeptide(L)'
;MEYLTQVIESVLAAGEILAAEWQRPDGPRGAGDKADVDIEIEQALRTALLALVDSDFWGEETESLLTGAELCWVVDPNDGTADFLRGNRGSAISVGLLRNSKPILGVVYAPVTDDRGPDYVAWEIGLHGLIRNGRHIEPCLRHQALTPGTQVLVSTAAKTQPELNAALCAPASFVPMPSIAYRLALAAAGEAVAGVSLVPVGAHDVVAGHALLIGAQGDLLNQDGDPITYSTQTELAQVSSRCFGGAPEACRQLSTRSWDKLFESQD
;
A
#
# COMPACT_ATOMS: atom_id res chain seq x y z
N MET A 1 20.67 3.46 -4.07
CA MET A 1 20.89 4.84 -3.58
C MET A 1 21.20 4.72 -2.10
N GLU A 2 21.89 5.66 -1.46
CA GLU A 2 22.31 5.47 -0.05
C GLU A 2 21.23 5.87 0.98
N TYR A 3 19.94 5.78 0.64
CA TYR A 3 18.85 6.26 1.50
C TYR A 3 17.96 5.13 2.07
N LEU A 4 17.91 3.94 1.46
CA LEU A 4 16.93 2.91 1.83
C LEU A 4 17.02 2.54 3.32
N THR A 5 18.22 2.46 3.88
CA THR A 5 18.40 2.12 5.30
C THR A 5 17.81 3.19 6.21
N GLN A 6 18.10 4.47 5.95
CA GLN A 6 17.61 5.61 6.72
C GLN A 6 16.10 5.80 6.56
N VAL A 7 15.54 5.50 5.39
CA VAL A 7 14.09 5.49 5.17
C VAL A 7 13.44 4.38 5.99
N ILE A 8 13.99 3.16 5.99
CA ILE A 8 13.50 2.05 6.83
C ILE A 8 13.53 2.46 8.31
N GLU A 9 14.64 3.02 8.79
CA GLU A 9 14.77 3.48 10.19
C GLU A 9 13.70 4.54 10.54
N SER A 10 13.47 5.51 9.66
CA SER A 10 12.46 6.56 9.85
C SER A 10 11.03 5.99 9.87
N VAL A 11 10.72 5.05 8.98
CA VAL A 11 9.41 4.38 8.93
C VAL A 11 9.19 3.49 10.15
N LEU A 12 10.21 2.77 10.62
CA LEU A 12 10.11 1.96 11.82
C LEU A 12 9.86 2.82 13.06
N ALA A 13 10.56 3.95 13.20
CA ALA A 13 10.33 4.91 14.28
C ALA A 13 8.92 5.50 14.23
N ALA A 14 8.42 5.86 13.04
CA ALA A 14 7.03 6.28 12.84
C ALA A 14 6.02 5.19 13.25
N GLY A 15 6.32 3.92 12.95
CA GLY A 15 5.43 2.82 13.34
C GLY A 15 5.41 2.53 14.83
N GLU A 16 6.44 2.91 15.59
CA GLU A 16 6.37 2.91 17.07
C GLU A 16 5.32 3.91 17.57
N ILE A 17 5.21 5.08 16.93
CA ILE A 17 4.18 6.09 17.25
C ILE A 17 2.79 5.53 16.94
N LEU A 18 2.60 4.95 15.75
CA LEU A 18 1.32 4.35 15.33
C LEU A 18 0.91 3.18 16.25
N ALA A 19 1.85 2.32 16.62
CA ALA A 19 1.62 1.22 17.56
C ALA A 19 1.26 1.72 18.97
N ALA A 20 1.89 2.79 19.43
CA ALA A 20 1.56 3.41 20.72
C ALA A 20 0.15 4.01 20.71
N GLU A 21 -0.25 4.66 19.60
CA GLU A 21 -1.60 5.20 19.43
C GLU A 21 -2.65 4.09 19.46
N TRP A 22 -2.38 2.95 18.80
CA TRP A 22 -3.26 1.78 18.85
C TRP A 22 -3.46 1.23 20.27
N GLN A 23 -2.42 1.25 21.10
CA GLN A 23 -2.43 0.68 22.45
C GLN A 23 -3.04 1.60 23.52
N ARG A 24 -3.57 2.76 23.13
CA ARG A 24 -4.17 3.71 24.07
C ARG A 24 -5.37 3.07 24.80
N PRO A 25 -5.54 3.32 26.11
CA PRO A 25 -6.64 2.73 26.89
C PRO A 25 -8.04 3.02 26.33
N ASP A 26 -8.23 4.22 25.77
CA ASP A 26 -9.51 4.67 25.19
C ASP A 26 -9.62 4.38 23.69
N GLY A 27 -8.66 3.63 23.13
CA GLY A 27 -8.49 3.46 21.69
C GLY A 27 -7.76 4.62 21.01
N PRO A 28 -7.49 4.49 19.71
CA PRO A 28 -6.84 5.53 18.92
C PRO A 28 -7.71 6.80 18.82
N ARG A 29 -7.07 7.96 18.86
CA ARG A 29 -7.72 9.27 18.71
C ARG A 29 -8.06 9.54 17.25
N GLY A 30 -9.25 10.05 17.01
CA GLY A 30 -9.71 10.45 15.69
C GLY A 30 -11.17 10.13 15.46
N ALA A 31 -11.66 10.41 14.26
CA ALA A 31 -13.01 10.09 13.85
C ALA A 31 -13.10 9.91 12.33
N GLY A 32 -14.02 9.04 11.90
CA GLY A 32 -14.25 8.77 10.49
C GLY A 32 -13.05 8.06 9.86
N ASP A 33 -12.36 8.78 8.99
CA ASP A 33 -11.18 8.37 8.23
C ASP A 33 -9.92 9.16 8.60
N LYS A 34 -9.93 9.90 9.72
CA LYS A 34 -8.80 10.73 10.18
C LYS A 34 -8.42 10.43 11.61
N ALA A 35 -7.19 9.98 11.84
CA ALA A 35 -6.63 9.82 13.18
C ALA A 35 -5.69 10.99 13.51
N ASP A 36 -5.74 11.45 14.76
CA ASP A 36 -4.91 12.60 15.18
C ASP A 36 -3.40 12.33 15.01
N VAL A 37 -3.02 11.04 15.14
CA VAL A 37 -1.65 10.57 15.00
C VAL A 37 -1.11 10.68 13.57
N ASP A 38 -1.99 10.73 12.56
CA ASP A 38 -1.60 10.73 11.15
C ASP A 38 -0.77 11.99 10.83
N ILE A 39 -1.20 13.15 11.34
CA ILE A 39 -0.45 14.42 11.24
C ILE A 39 0.89 14.35 11.99
N GLU A 40 0.92 13.76 13.19
CA GLU A 40 2.15 13.64 14.00
C GLU A 40 3.20 12.80 13.27
N ILE A 41 2.79 11.68 12.68
CA ILE A 41 3.64 10.77 11.91
C ILE A 41 4.11 11.42 10.61
N GLU A 42 3.20 12.05 9.84
CA GLU A 42 3.57 12.66 8.57
C GLU A 42 4.58 13.80 8.76
N GLN A 43 4.44 14.62 9.80
CA GLN A 43 5.41 15.68 10.11
C GLN A 43 6.79 15.13 10.47
N ALA A 44 6.84 14.04 11.24
CA ALA A 44 8.10 13.37 11.58
C ALA A 44 8.78 12.79 10.32
N LEU A 45 8.01 12.08 9.48
CA LEU A 45 8.50 11.53 8.22
C LEU A 45 8.94 12.62 7.25
N ARG A 46 8.15 13.68 7.06
CA ARG A 46 8.47 14.83 6.19
C ARG A 46 9.81 15.44 6.57
N THR A 47 10.03 15.68 7.87
CA THR A 47 11.28 16.25 8.38
C THR A 47 12.46 15.32 8.09
N ALA A 48 12.32 14.03 8.37
CA ALA A 48 13.38 13.05 8.16
C ALA A 48 13.71 12.88 6.66
N LEU A 49 12.70 12.69 5.81
CA LEU A 49 12.85 12.39 4.39
C LEU A 49 13.41 13.58 3.59
N LEU A 50 12.95 14.81 3.87
CA LEU A 50 13.49 16.01 3.22
C LEU A 50 14.93 16.34 3.65
N ALA A 51 15.39 15.82 4.78
CA ALA A 51 16.79 15.93 5.20
C ALA A 51 17.73 14.96 4.45
N LEU A 52 17.19 13.88 3.86
CA LEU A 52 17.99 12.89 3.13
C LEU A 52 18.38 13.37 1.73
N VAL A 53 17.44 14.02 1.04
CA VAL A 53 17.61 14.43 -0.35
C VAL A 53 16.71 15.61 -0.70
N ASP A 54 17.23 16.55 -1.48
CA ASP A 54 16.44 17.64 -2.04
C ASP A 54 15.35 17.07 -2.97
N SER A 55 14.09 17.34 -2.63
CA SER A 55 12.93 16.68 -3.23
C SER A 55 11.64 17.43 -2.91
N ASP A 56 10.64 17.19 -3.75
CA ASP A 56 9.26 17.52 -3.48
C ASP A 56 8.65 16.54 -2.45
N PHE A 57 7.50 16.92 -1.88
CA PHE A 57 6.79 16.11 -0.90
C PHE A 57 5.28 16.10 -1.18
N TRP A 58 4.71 14.91 -1.25
CA TRP A 58 3.29 14.65 -1.35
C TRP A 58 2.85 13.80 -0.14
N GLY A 59 2.09 14.40 0.76
CA GLY A 59 1.51 13.75 1.93
C GLY A 59 -0.01 13.66 1.84
N GLU A 60 -0.61 12.80 2.66
CA GLU A 60 -2.06 12.68 2.78
C GLU A 60 -2.65 13.79 3.68
N GLU A 61 -1.97 14.09 4.79
CA GLU A 61 -2.54 14.92 5.86
C GLU A 61 -2.08 16.38 5.85
N THR A 62 -0.87 16.66 5.35
CA THR A 62 -0.30 18.01 5.36
C THR A 62 -0.18 18.61 3.95
N GLU A 63 0.10 19.92 3.89
CA GLU A 63 0.29 20.60 2.61
C GLU A 63 1.45 19.99 1.82
N SER A 64 1.12 19.53 0.62
CA SER A 64 2.09 19.05 -0.36
C SER A 64 2.90 20.21 -0.95
N LEU A 65 4.17 19.95 -1.24
CA LEU A 65 5.08 20.88 -1.90
C LEU A 65 5.55 20.25 -3.21
N LEU A 66 5.02 20.75 -4.33
CA LEU A 66 5.38 20.31 -5.68
C LEU A 66 5.98 21.48 -6.46
N THR A 67 7.30 21.54 -6.51
CA THR A 67 8.08 22.57 -7.23
C THR A 67 8.47 22.14 -8.64
N GLY A 68 8.27 20.86 -8.98
CA GLY A 68 8.73 20.24 -10.22
C GLY A 68 10.11 19.60 -10.07
N ALA A 69 10.49 19.24 -8.84
CA ALA A 69 11.73 18.53 -8.57
C ALA A 69 11.73 17.14 -9.22
N GLU A 70 12.92 16.63 -9.54
CA GLU A 70 13.07 15.28 -10.12
C GLU A 70 12.55 14.20 -9.15
N LEU A 71 12.78 14.41 -7.85
CA LEU A 71 12.44 13.49 -6.77
C LEU A 71 11.23 14.01 -6.01
N CYS A 72 10.31 13.11 -5.67
CA CYS A 72 9.16 13.42 -4.83
C CYS A 72 8.88 12.28 -3.84
N TRP A 73 8.94 12.58 -2.55
CA TRP A 73 8.48 11.67 -1.51
C TRP A 73 6.95 11.63 -1.50
N VAL A 74 6.39 10.44 -1.43
CA VAL A 74 4.94 10.19 -1.42
C VAL A 74 4.63 9.39 -0.17
N VAL A 75 3.86 9.96 0.76
CA VAL A 75 3.68 9.43 2.11
C VAL A 75 2.21 9.32 2.47
N ASP A 76 1.83 8.15 2.99
CA ASP A 76 0.64 7.92 3.80
C ASP A 76 1.10 7.53 5.21
N PRO A 77 0.77 8.32 6.26
CA PRO A 77 1.16 7.99 7.63
C PRO A 77 0.40 6.80 8.22
N ASN A 78 -0.76 6.40 7.67
CA ASN A 78 -1.63 5.37 8.24
C ASN A 78 -2.69 4.84 7.24
N ASP A 79 -2.27 4.23 6.13
CA ASP A 79 -3.20 3.68 5.14
C ASP A 79 -4.13 2.65 5.80
N GLY A 80 -5.44 2.88 5.69
CA GLY A 80 -6.46 2.13 6.41
C GLY A 80 -6.93 2.77 7.73
N THR A 81 -6.77 4.09 7.90
CA THR A 81 -7.19 4.87 9.09
C THR A 81 -8.60 4.54 9.57
N ALA A 82 -9.59 4.40 8.68
CA ALA A 82 -10.97 4.11 9.07
C ALA A 82 -11.13 2.73 9.75
N ASP A 83 -10.33 1.74 9.36
CA ASP A 83 -10.29 0.43 10.02
C ASP A 83 -9.47 0.48 11.30
N PHE A 84 -8.35 1.21 11.30
CA PHE A 84 -7.54 1.48 12.49
C PHE A 84 -8.37 2.08 13.64
N LEU A 85 -9.16 3.13 13.34
CA LEU A 85 -10.05 3.78 14.31
C LEU A 85 -11.18 2.88 14.81
N ARG A 86 -11.56 1.85 14.04
CA ARG A 86 -12.55 0.83 14.46
C ARG A 86 -11.93 -0.30 15.27
N GLY A 87 -10.63 -0.27 15.53
CA GLY A 87 -9.93 -1.34 16.22
C GLY A 87 -9.67 -2.57 15.35
N ASN A 88 -9.62 -2.42 14.02
CA ASN A 88 -9.16 -3.47 13.10
C ASN A 88 -7.65 -3.32 12.82
N ARG A 89 -6.94 -4.46 12.86
CA ARG A 89 -5.49 -4.52 12.66
C ARG A 89 -5.13 -4.57 11.18
N GLY A 90 -3.92 -4.11 10.83
CA GLY A 90 -3.40 -4.13 9.47
C GLY A 90 -3.54 -2.83 8.68
N SER A 91 -3.64 -1.67 9.36
CA SER A 91 -3.24 -0.41 8.76
C SER A 91 -1.72 -0.34 8.63
N ALA A 92 -1.21 0.52 7.75
CA ALA A 92 0.22 0.58 7.47
C ALA A 92 0.71 1.97 7.10
N ILE A 93 1.95 2.27 7.49
CA ILE A 93 2.69 3.43 6.97
C ILE A 93 3.16 3.09 5.56
N SER A 94 2.93 3.98 4.60
CA SER A 94 3.35 3.87 3.20
C SER A 94 4.31 5.01 2.86
N VAL A 95 5.56 4.69 2.52
CA VAL A 95 6.55 5.68 2.08
C VAL A 95 7.16 5.27 0.76
N GLY A 96 6.89 6.06 -0.28
CA GLY A 96 7.41 5.88 -1.62
C GLY A 96 8.28 7.05 -2.07
N LEU A 97 9.21 6.79 -3.00
CA LEU A 97 9.96 7.82 -3.70
C LEU A 97 9.72 7.70 -5.20
N LEU A 98 9.26 8.79 -5.80
CA LEU A 98 9.22 8.94 -7.25
C LEU A 98 10.50 9.61 -7.74
N ARG A 99 10.99 9.18 -8.90
CA ARG A 99 11.94 9.92 -9.74
C ARG A 99 11.34 10.11 -11.12
N ASN A 100 11.11 11.36 -11.54
CA ASN A 100 10.42 11.68 -12.78
C ASN A 100 9.13 10.86 -12.94
N SER A 101 8.28 10.88 -11.91
CA SER A 101 7.00 10.15 -11.86
C SER A 101 7.10 8.62 -11.92
N LYS A 102 8.28 8.03 -11.69
CA LYS A 102 8.47 6.57 -11.61
C LYS A 102 8.83 6.14 -10.19
N PRO A 103 8.18 5.10 -9.62
CA PRO A 103 8.56 4.58 -8.31
C PRO A 103 9.97 4.00 -8.35
N ILE A 104 10.83 4.45 -7.45
CA ILE A 104 12.22 3.99 -7.34
C ILE A 104 12.59 3.50 -5.93
N LEU A 105 11.75 3.74 -4.93
CA LEU A 105 11.89 3.24 -3.57
C LEU A 105 10.51 3.10 -2.94
N GLY A 106 10.31 2.04 -2.16
CA GLY A 106 9.10 1.87 -1.37
C GLY A 106 9.41 1.17 -0.05
N VAL A 107 8.81 1.66 1.03
CA VAL A 107 8.77 1.00 2.34
C VAL A 107 7.31 1.02 2.79
N VAL A 108 6.76 -0.16 3.07
CA VAL A 108 5.43 -0.30 3.68
C VAL A 108 5.62 -1.02 5.01
N TYR A 109 5.04 -0.48 6.08
CA TYR A 109 5.14 -1.05 7.42
C TYR A 109 3.79 -1.12 8.12
N ALA A 110 3.35 -2.35 8.44
CA ALA A 110 2.20 -2.61 9.29
C ALA A 110 2.69 -2.95 10.72
N PRO A 111 2.70 -1.99 11.67
CA PRO A 111 3.23 -2.23 13.01
C PRO A 111 2.30 -3.09 13.88
N VAL A 112 0.99 -3.09 13.58
CA VAL A 112 -0.02 -3.84 14.31
C VAL A 112 -0.77 -4.76 13.35
N THR A 113 -0.50 -6.06 13.45
CA THR A 113 -1.16 -7.11 12.67
C THR A 113 -1.83 -8.12 13.59
N ASP A 114 -2.69 -8.99 13.04
CA ASP A 114 -3.32 -10.08 13.80
C ASP A 114 -2.28 -11.12 14.26
N ASP A 115 -1.87 -12.02 13.36
CA ASP A 115 -1.04 -13.20 13.73
C ASP A 115 0.41 -13.11 13.24
N ARG A 116 0.83 -12.00 12.64
CA ARG A 116 2.14 -11.87 11.96
C ARG A 116 3.20 -11.12 12.78
N GLY A 117 2.77 -10.37 13.79
CA GLY A 117 3.61 -9.35 14.44
C GLY A 117 3.85 -8.14 13.52
N PRO A 118 4.69 -7.17 13.94
CA PRO A 118 5.07 -6.05 13.10
C PRO A 118 5.74 -6.54 11.80
N ASP A 119 5.33 -6.01 10.66
CA ASP A 119 5.79 -6.50 9.34
C ASP A 119 6.04 -5.34 8.38
N TYR A 120 7.29 -5.20 7.93
CA TYR A 120 7.66 -4.24 6.89
C TYR A 120 8.28 -4.91 5.68
N VAL A 121 8.02 -4.34 4.51
CA VAL A 121 8.64 -4.72 3.23
C VAL A 121 9.23 -3.47 2.60
N ALA A 122 10.44 -3.58 2.09
CA ALA A 122 11.23 -2.48 1.56
C ALA A 122 11.96 -2.85 0.28
N TRP A 123 12.10 -1.89 -0.62
CA TRP A 123 12.84 -2.03 -1.87
C TRP A 123 13.34 -0.69 -2.39
N GLU A 124 14.46 -0.72 -3.12
CA GLU A 124 14.91 0.40 -3.94
C GLU A 124 15.43 -0.09 -5.29
N ILE A 125 15.41 0.79 -6.30
CA ILE A 125 15.93 0.49 -7.63
C ILE A 125 17.40 0.05 -7.57
N GLY A 126 17.69 -1.07 -8.23
CA GLY A 126 19.01 -1.69 -8.24
C GLY A 126 19.20 -2.78 -7.17
N LEU A 127 18.31 -2.89 -6.18
CA LEU A 127 18.27 -4.03 -5.27
C LEU A 127 17.68 -5.26 -5.99
N HIS A 128 18.41 -6.37 -5.99
CA HIS A 128 17.89 -7.67 -6.40
C HIS A 128 16.98 -8.21 -5.28
N GLY A 129 15.73 -8.61 -5.55
CA GLY A 129 14.79 -9.03 -4.51
C GLY A 129 14.29 -7.87 -3.64
N LEU A 130 13.74 -8.18 -2.46
CA LEU A 130 13.21 -7.22 -1.48
C LEU A 130 13.87 -7.44 -0.10
N ILE A 131 13.68 -6.48 0.81
CA ILE A 131 13.94 -6.67 2.25
C ILE A 131 12.60 -6.80 2.96
N ARG A 132 12.44 -7.82 3.81
CA ARG A 132 11.30 -7.97 4.72
C ARG A 132 11.81 -8.26 6.12
N ASN A 133 11.48 -7.40 7.09
CA ASN A 133 11.91 -7.56 8.49
C ASN A 133 13.42 -7.84 8.65
N GLY A 134 14.24 -7.06 7.95
CA GLY A 134 15.70 -7.15 7.94
C GLY A 134 16.26 -8.34 7.15
N ARG A 135 15.42 -9.16 6.55
CA ARG A 135 15.82 -10.33 5.76
C ARG A 135 15.65 -10.08 4.27
N HIS A 136 16.60 -10.57 3.50
CA HIS A 136 16.52 -10.56 2.05
C HIS A 136 15.58 -11.67 1.55
N ILE A 137 14.69 -11.34 0.62
CA ILE A 137 13.76 -12.27 -0.04
C ILE A 137 13.76 -12.04 -1.55
N GLU A 138 13.51 -13.09 -2.33
CA GLU A 138 13.51 -13.02 -3.81
C GLU A 138 12.21 -13.56 -4.41
N PRO A 139 11.08 -12.88 -4.18
CA PRO A 139 9.82 -13.25 -4.81
C PRO A 139 9.88 -13.01 -6.33
N CYS A 140 9.14 -13.82 -7.08
CA CYS A 140 9.00 -13.65 -8.52
C CYS A 140 7.52 -13.78 -8.91
N LEU A 141 6.85 -12.63 -8.97
CA LEU A 141 5.43 -12.53 -9.29
C LEU A 141 5.12 -12.86 -10.75
N ARG A 142 6.10 -12.70 -11.66
CA ARG A 142 5.97 -13.04 -13.08
C ARG A 142 5.51 -14.49 -13.34
N HIS A 143 5.84 -15.42 -12.44
CA HIS A 143 5.51 -16.84 -12.59
C HIS A 143 4.31 -17.27 -11.74
N GLN A 144 3.70 -16.35 -10.99
CA GLN A 144 2.53 -16.62 -10.17
C GLN A 144 1.25 -16.45 -11.00
N ALA A 145 0.21 -17.19 -10.64
CA ALA A 145 -1.07 -17.18 -11.34
C ALA A 145 -2.22 -17.42 -10.37
N LEU A 146 -3.42 -16.99 -10.77
CA LEU A 146 -4.65 -17.22 -10.04
C LEU A 146 -5.00 -18.72 -10.08
N THR A 147 -4.68 -19.45 -9.02
CA THR A 147 -4.83 -20.93 -8.95
C THR A 147 -5.39 -21.37 -7.59
N PRO A 148 -5.98 -22.57 -7.47
CA PRO A 148 -6.39 -23.10 -6.18
C PRO A 148 -5.24 -23.12 -5.16
N GLY A 149 -5.49 -22.63 -3.94
CA GLY A 149 -4.47 -22.51 -2.89
C GLY A 149 -3.72 -21.18 -2.87
N THR A 150 -3.89 -20.33 -3.88
CA THR A 150 -3.41 -18.94 -3.86
C THR A 150 -4.45 -17.99 -3.25
N GLN A 151 -4.03 -16.76 -2.93
CA GLN A 151 -4.84 -15.76 -2.24
C GLN A 151 -4.86 -14.42 -2.97
N VAL A 152 -6.00 -13.74 -2.97
CA VAL A 152 -6.17 -12.34 -3.39
C VAL A 152 -6.54 -11.52 -2.16
N LEU A 153 -5.80 -10.45 -1.89
CA LEU A 153 -6.06 -9.58 -0.76
C LEU A 153 -7.01 -8.45 -1.17
N VAL A 154 -8.11 -8.29 -0.43
CA VAL A 154 -9.20 -7.35 -0.74
C VAL A 154 -9.54 -6.51 0.50
N SER A 155 -10.32 -5.44 0.34
CA SER A 155 -10.76 -4.61 1.47
C SER A 155 -11.54 -5.42 2.52
N THR A 156 -11.50 -4.97 3.77
CA THR A 156 -12.32 -5.49 4.89
C THR A 156 -13.81 -5.54 4.57
N ALA A 157 -14.32 -4.66 3.70
CA ALA A 157 -15.70 -4.65 3.22
C ALA A 157 -16.13 -5.99 2.58
N ALA A 158 -15.19 -6.78 2.05
CA ALA A 158 -15.45 -8.10 1.49
C ALA A 158 -16.13 -9.07 2.49
N LYS A 159 -15.95 -8.85 3.80
CA LYS A 159 -16.62 -9.63 4.86
C LYS A 159 -18.15 -9.52 4.80
N THR A 160 -18.70 -8.46 4.22
CA THR A 160 -20.16 -8.26 4.11
C THR A 160 -20.79 -9.07 2.97
N GLN A 161 -20.01 -9.44 1.96
CA GLN A 161 -20.45 -10.21 0.79
C GLN A 161 -19.45 -11.34 0.46
N PRO A 162 -19.26 -12.32 1.36
CA PRO A 162 -18.19 -13.31 1.25
C PRO A 162 -18.35 -14.26 0.06
N GLU A 163 -19.58 -14.67 -0.28
CA GLU A 163 -19.84 -15.57 -1.41
C GLU A 163 -19.49 -14.92 -2.75
N LEU A 164 -19.87 -13.64 -2.92
CA LEU A 164 -19.58 -12.90 -4.15
C LEU A 164 -18.08 -12.60 -4.29
N ASN A 165 -17.40 -12.24 -3.19
CA ASN A 165 -15.94 -12.07 -3.21
C ASN A 165 -15.20 -13.37 -3.51
N ALA A 166 -15.64 -14.50 -2.95
CA ALA A 166 -15.07 -15.81 -3.26
C ALA A 166 -15.24 -16.16 -4.76
N ALA A 167 -16.41 -15.90 -5.34
CA ALA A 167 -16.64 -16.12 -6.76
C ALA A 167 -15.80 -15.22 -7.66
N LEU A 168 -15.63 -13.94 -7.30
CA LEU A 168 -14.84 -12.97 -8.07
C LEU A 168 -13.34 -13.24 -7.99
N CYS A 169 -12.85 -13.73 -6.84
CA CYS A 169 -11.43 -14.11 -6.65
C CYS A 169 -11.08 -15.52 -7.16
N ALA A 170 -12.08 -16.35 -7.46
CA ALA A 170 -11.86 -17.72 -7.89
C ALA A 170 -10.95 -17.81 -9.15
N PRO A 171 -10.04 -18.81 -9.20
CA PRO A 171 -9.93 -19.96 -8.29
C PRO A 171 -9.13 -19.73 -7.00
N ALA A 172 -8.60 -18.53 -6.76
CA ALA A 172 -7.97 -18.18 -5.48
C ALA A 172 -9.03 -17.96 -4.38
N SER A 173 -8.61 -18.03 -3.12
CA SER A 173 -9.41 -17.52 -2.00
C SER A 173 -9.19 -16.00 -1.85
N PHE A 174 -10.12 -15.31 -1.18
CA PHE A 174 -9.91 -13.92 -0.79
C PHE A 174 -9.49 -13.80 0.68
N VAL A 175 -8.69 -12.79 1.00
CA VAL A 175 -8.36 -12.42 2.39
C VAL A 175 -8.66 -10.93 2.60
N PRO A 176 -9.59 -10.58 3.51
CA PRO A 176 -9.88 -9.19 3.85
C PRO A 176 -8.73 -8.56 4.64
N MET A 177 -8.31 -7.36 4.24
CA MET A 177 -7.23 -6.60 4.87
C MET A 177 -7.47 -5.09 4.70
N PRO A 178 -7.22 -4.26 5.73
CA PRO A 178 -7.48 -2.81 5.67
C PRO A 178 -6.67 -2.07 4.60
N SER A 179 -5.36 -1.94 4.81
CA SER A 179 -4.44 -1.12 4.02
C SER A 179 -4.28 -1.66 2.60
N ILE A 180 -4.44 -0.83 1.57
CA ILE A 180 -4.07 -1.21 0.20
C ILE A 180 -2.55 -1.27 0.05
N ALA A 181 -1.79 -0.36 0.65
CA ALA A 181 -0.33 -0.37 0.67
C ALA A 181 0.20 -1.71 1.20
N TYR A 182 -0.35 -2.21 2.31
CA TYR A 182 0.05 -3.48 2.91
C TYR A 182 -0.41 -4.69 2.10
N ARG A 183 -1.61 -4.63 1.48
CA ARG A 183 -2.04 -5.64 0.50
C ARG A 183 -1.04 -5.76 -0.66
N LEU A 184 -0.59 -4.63 -1.20
CA LEU A 184 0.42 -4.61 -2.27
C LEU A 184 1.79 -5.12 -1.78
N ALA A 185 2.19 -4.77 -0.55
CA ALA A 185 3.43 -5.24 0.05
C ALA A 185 3.46 -6.75 0.27
N LEU A 186 2.35 -7.34 0.75
CA LEU A 186 2.23 -8.79 0.91
C LEU A 186 2.18 -9.53 -0.43
N ALA A 187 1.51 -8.95 -1.44
CA ALA A 187 1.58 -9.48 -2.80
C ALA A 187 3.03 -9.45 -3.31
N ALA A 188 3.73 -8.31 -3.18
CA ALA A 188 5.14 -8.19 -3.55
C ALA A 188 6.03 -9.21 -2.82
N ALA A 189 5.78 -9.45 -1.52
CA ALA A 189 6.51 -10.45 -0.73
C ALA A 189 6.18 -11.92 -1.09
N GLY A 190 5.21 -12.16 -2.00
CA GLY A 190 4.83 -13.50 -2.45
C GLY A 190 3.83 -14.23 -1.55
N GLU A 191 3.20 -13.54 -0.60
CA GLU A 191 2.18 -14.10 0.31
C GLU A 191 0.80 -14.21 -0.35
N ALA A 192 0.57 -13.40 -1.38
CA ALA A 192 -0.63 -13.37 -2.18
C ALA A 192 -0.28 -13.16 -3.65
N VAL A 193 -1.18 -13.55 -4.56
CA VAL A 193 -0.96 -13.31 -6.00
C VAL A 193 -1.39 -11.92 -6.43
N ALA A 194 -2.27 -11.25 -5.67
CA ALA A 194 -2.65 -9.88 -5.91
C ALA A 194 -3.22 -9.20 -4.64
N GLY A 195 -3.03 -7.89 -4.55
CA GLY A 195 -3.78 -6.97 -3.69
C GLY A 195 -4.67 -6.06 -4.56
N VAL A 196 -5.92 -5.88 -4.17
CA VAL A 196 -6.93 -5.18 -4.99
C VAL A 196 -7.66 -4.12 -4.19
N SER A 197 -7.77 -2.90 -4.73
CA SER A 197 -8.74 -1.90 -4.27
C SER A 197 -9.86 -1.73 -5.29
N LEU A 198 -11.10 -1.68 -4.81
CA LEU A 198 -12.31 -1.48 -5.63
C LEU A 198 -12.92 -0.09 -5.45
N VAL A 199 -12.26 0.75 -4.66
CA VAL A 199 -12.59 2.15 -4.42
C VAL A 199 -11.42 3.03 -4.86
N PRO A 200 -11.64 4.34 -5.11
CA PRO A 200 -10.58 5.23 -5.55
C PRO A 200 -9.38 5.23 -4.60
N VAL A 201 -8.18 5.38 -5.19
CA VAL A 201 -6.91 5.46 -4.49
C VAL A 201 -6.10 6.67 -4.98
N GLY A 202 -5.40 7.33 -4.07
CA GLY A 202 -4.40 8.36 -4.33
C GLY A 202 -3.00 7.78 -4.53
N ALA A 203 -2.01 8.65 -4.76
CA ALA A 203 -0.62 8.22 -4.89
C ALA A 203 -0.03 7.72 -3.55
N HIS A 204 -0.41 8.33 -2.41
CA HIS A 204 0.05 7.95 -1.07
C HIS A 204 -0.28 6.48 -0.75
N ASP A 205 -1.46 6.02 -1.18
CA ASP A 205 -1.93 4.63 -1.03
C ASP A 205 -1.07 3.58 -1.75
N VAL A 206 -0.49 3.92 -2.92
CA VAL A 206 0.01 2.89 -3.85
C VAL A 206 1.45 3.05 -4.28
N VAL A 207 2.08 4.23 -4.20
CA VAL A 207 3.44 4.42 -4.75
C VAL A 207 4.46 3.50 -4.07
N ALA A 208 4.42 3.38 -2.74
CA ALA A 208 5.31 2.48 -2.01
C ALA A 208 5.08 1.02 -2.42
N GLY A 209 3.82 0.58 -2.41
CA GLY A 209 3.43 -0.77 -2.86
C GLY A 209 3.81 -1.06 -4.32
N HIS A 210 3.68 -0.07 -5.22
CA HIS A 210 4.08 -0.19 -6.62
C HIS A 210 5.59 -0.36 -6.75
N ALA A 211 6.40 0.38 -6.00
CA ALA A 211 7.84 0.18 -5.97
C ALA A 211 8.20 -1.26 -5.53
N LEU A 212 7.55 -1.78 -4.48
CA LEU A 212 7.75 -3.16 -4.03
C LEU A 212 7.37 -4.18 -5.13
N LEU A 213 6.25 -3.96 -5.81
CA LEU A 213 5.82 -4.82 -6.92
C LEU A 213 6.83 -4.82 -8.06
N ILE A 214 7.40 -3.67 -8.43
CA ILE A 214 8.48 -3.58 -9.43
C ILE A 214 9.66 -4.46 -9.01
N GLY A 215 10.09 -4.36 -7.75
CA GLY A 215 11.16 -5.20 -7.19
C GLY A 215 10.86 -6.70 -7.24
N ALA A 216 9.58 -7.08 -7.11
CA ALA A 216 9.08 -8.45 -7.19
C ALA A 216 8.70 -8.91 -8.61
N GLN A 217 8.94 -8.08 -9.64
CA GLN A 217 8.54 -8.32 -11.04
C GLN A 217 7.02 -8.46 -11.25
N GLY A 218 6.24 -7.74 -10.46
CA GLY A 218 4.79 -7.59 -10.58
C GLY A 218 4.38 -6.31 -11.31
N ASP A 219 3.06 -6.18 -11.51
CA ASP A 219 2.43 -5.01 -12.14
C ASP A 219 1.42 -4.36 -11.18
N LEU A 220 1.12 -3.08 -11.40
CA LEU A 220 -0.01 -2.37 -10.81
C LEU A 220 -0.87 -1.74 -11.91
N LEU A 221 -2.10 -2.24 -12.05
CA LEU A 221 -3.04 -1.86 -13.12
C LEU A 221 -4.25 -1.09 -12.55
N ASN A 222 -4.80 -0.19 -13.35
CA ASN A 222 -6.04 0.54 -13.07
C ASN A 222 -7.31 -0.28 -13.46
N GLN A 223 -8.49 0.33 -13.36
CA GLN A 223 -9.78 -0.30 -13.70
C GLN A 223 -9.90 -0.73 -15.17
N ASP A 224 -9.14 -0.11 -16.07
CA ASP A 224 -9.14 -0.38 -17.51
C ASP A 224 -8.08 -1.43 -17.91
N GLY A 225 -7.28 -1.89 -16.94
CA GLY A 225 -6.17 -2.82 -17.16
C GLY A 225 -4.87 -2.16 -17.61
N ASP A 226 -4.79 -0.83 -17.59
CA ASP A 226 -3.60 -0.05 -17.94
C ASP A 226 -2.69 0.17 -16.72
N PRO A 227 -1.36 0.27 -16.90
CA PRO A 227 -0.45 0.59 -15.80
C PRO A 227 -0.75 1.95 -15.15
N ILE A 228 -0.68 2.01 -13.81
CA ILE A 228 -0.84 3.27 -13.07
C ILE A 228 0.38 4.19 -13.27
N THR A 229 0.12 5.50 -13.44
CA THR A 229 1.12 6.56 -13.65
C THR A 229 0.95 7.71 -12.65
N TYR A 230 1.99 8.55 -12.50
CA TYR A 230 2.08 9.60 -11.45
C TYR A 230 2.55 10.97 -11.99
N SER A 231 1.98 11.43 -13.10
CA SER A 231 2.59 12.51 -13.91
C SER A 231 2.14 13.92 -13.56
N THR A 232 0.96 14.10 -12.97
CA THR A 232 0.42 15.42 -12.59
C THR A 232 -0.07 15.45 -11.16
N GLN A 233 -0.16 16.63 -10.55
CA GLN A 233 -0.73 16.78 -9.21
C GLN A 233 -2.18 16.24 -9.14
N THR A 234 -2.98 16.49 -10.18
CA THR A 234 -4.35 15.95 -10.28
C THR A 234 -4.34 14.41 -10.28
N GLU A 235 -3.38 13.80 -10.98
CA GLU A 235 -3.19 12.34 -10.93
C GLU A 235 -2.74 11.85 -9.57
N LEU A 236 -1.88 12.59 -8.85
CA LEU A 236 -1.44 12.18 -7.51
C LEU A 236 -2.59 12.15 -6.49
N ALA A 237 -3.58 13.03 -6.62
CA ALA A 237 -4.75 13.06 -5.74
C ALA A 237 -5.66 11.84 -5.93
N GLN A 238 -5.84 11.38 -7.15
CA GLN A 238 -6.56 10.15 -7.45
C GLN A 238 -5.94 9.48 -8.68
N VAL A 239 -5.13 8.45 -8.44
CA VAL A 239 -4.40 7.75 -9.51
C VAL A 239 -5.26 6.71 -10.21
N SER A 240 -6.30 6.20 -9.54
CA SER A 240 -7.21 5.21 -10.11
C SER A 240 -8.51 5.08 -9.30
N SER A 241 -9.58 4.66 -9.96
CA SER A 241 -10.85 4.29 -9.32
C SER A 241 -10.83 2.88 -8.73
N ARG A 242 -9.98 1.99 -9.26
CA ARG A 242 -9.75 0.61 -8.80
C ARG A 242 -8.36 0.17 -9.19
N CYS A 243 -7.63 -0.48 -8.30
CA CYS A 243 -6.29 -0.95 -8.62
C CYS A 243 -6.14 -2.46 -8.39
N PHE A 244 -5.30 -3.08 -9.21
CA PHE A 244 -4.97 -4.50 -9.18
C PHE A 244 -3.45 -4.64 -9.22
N GLY A 245 -2.82 -4.98 -8.10
CA GLY A 245 -1.37 -5.05 -7.97
C GLY A 245 -0.88 -6.42 -7.54
N GLY A 246 0.13 -6.98 -8.23
CA GLY A 246 0.59 -8.34 -8.00
C GLY A 246 1.14 -9.04 -9.25
N ALA A 247 0.87 -10.34 -9.35
CA ALA A 247 1.26 -11.16 -10.49
C ALA A 247 0.63 -10.64 -11.78
N PRO A 248 1.43 -10.35 -12.84
CA PRO A 248 0.93 -9.71 -14.07
C PRO A 248 -0.31 -10.39 -14.67
N GLU A 249 -0.31 -11.72 -14.73
CA GLU A 249 -1.42 -12.48 -15.28
C GLU A 249 -2.65 -12.49 -14.37
N ALA A 250 -2.44 -12.58 -13.04
CA ALA A 250 -3.54 -12.50 -12.09
C ALA A 250 -4.20 -11.11 -12.12
N CYS A 251 -3.42 -10.03 -12.16
CA CYS A 251 -3.94 -8.66 -12.23
C CYS A 251 -4.79 -8.43 -13.48
N ARG A 252 -4.33 -8.86 -14.66
CA ARG A 252 -5.13 -8.77 -15.90
C ARG A 252 -6.42 -9.57 -15.83
N GLN A 253 -6.39 -10.77 -15.25
CA GLN A 253 -7.62 -11.57 -15.11
C GLN A 253 -8.58 -10.95 -14.10
N LEU A 254 -8.07 -10.40 -12.99
CA LEU A 254 -8.88 -9.78 -11.94
C LEU A 254 -9.50 -8.47 -12.44
N SER A 255 -8.79 -7.64 -13.21
CA SER A 255 -9.35 -6.37 -13.71
C SER A 255 -10.56 -6.55 -14.63
N THR A 256 -10.67 -7.69 -15.31
CA THR A 256 -11.81 -8.01 -16.19
C THR A 256 -13.04 -8.57 -15.47
N ARG A 257 -12.96 -8.82 -14.15
CA ARG A 257 -14.09 -9.39 -13.39
C ARG A 257 -15.16 -8.33 -13.14
N SER A 258 -16.41 -8.78 -13.03
CA SER A 258 -17.57 -7.91 -12.77
C SER A 258 -17.66 -7.47 -11.31
N TRP A 259 -16.68 -6.67 -10.86
CA TRP A 259 -16.63 -6.14 -9.49
C TRP A 259 -17.78 -5.21 -9.15
N ASP A 260 -18.44 -4.62 -10.16
CA ASP A 260 -19.62 -3.76 -9.98
C ASP A 260 -20.77 -4.47 -9.23
N LYS A 261 -20.86 -5.80 -9.34
CA LYS A 261 -21.84 -6.61 -8.61
C LYS A 261 -21.78 -6.46 -7.09
N LEU A 262 -20.63 -6.04 -6.54
CA LEU A 262 -20.48 -5.79 -5.09
C LEU A 262 -21.14 -4.48 -4.66
N PHE A 263 -21.42 -3.57 -5.60
CA PHE A 263 -21.98 -2.25 -5.37
C PHE A 263 -23.43 -2.11 -5.86
N GLU A 264 -23.93 -3.10 -6.59
CA GLU A 264 -25.34 -3.23 -6.91
C GLU A 264 -26.08 -3.62 -5.61
N SER A 265 -26.91 -2.70 -5.11
CA SER A 265 -27.72 -2.90 -3.89
C SER A 265 -28.46 -4.24 -3.94
N GLN A 266 -28.35 -5.04 -2.87
CA GLN A 266 -29.39 -6.02 -2.59
C GLN A 266 -30.59 -5.23 -2.05
N ASP A 267 -31.53 -4.92 -2.94
CA ASP A 267 -32.92 -4.60 -2.55
C ASP A 267 -33.57 -5.78 -1.81
#